data_AF-A0A146FJQ5-F1
#
_entry.id   AF-A0A146FJQ5-F1
#
_cell.length_a   1.000
_cell.length_b   1.000
_cell.length_c   1.000
_cell.angle_alpha   90.00
_cell.angle_beta   90.00
_cell.angle_gamma   90.00
#
_symmetry.space_group_name_H-M   'P 1'
#
loop_
_entity.id
_entity.type
_entity.pdbx_description
1 polymer ?
#
loop_
_entity_poly.entity_id
_entity_poly.type
_entity_poly.pdbx_seq_one_letter_code
_entity_poly.pdbx_strand_id
1 'polypeptide(L)' 'MKLNISYPANGSQKIIEVDDERKLRPFMEKRMGTEVAGDSLGDEFKGYILKITGGNDKQGTTGLLFPCYFGFGLD' A
#
# COMPACT_ATOMS: atom_id res chain seq x y z
N MET A 1 -8.50 5.15 6.47
CA MET A 1 -8.49 4.58 5.11
C MET A 1 -8.03 3.13 5.13
N LYS A 2 -8.39 2.31 4.13
CA LYS A 2 -8.06 0.87 4.06
C LYS A 2 -6.92 0.68 3.05
N LEU A 3 -5.80 0.04 3.39
CA LEU A 3 -4.77 -0.34 2.40
C LEU A 3 -4.79 -1.84 2.16
N ASN A 4 -4.78 -2.25 0.90
CA ASN A 4 -4.57 -3.64 0.54
C ASN A 4 -3.09 -3.87 0.24
N ILE A 5 -2.43 -4.70 1.03
CA ILE A 5 -1.03 -5.07 0.86
C ILE A 5 -0.99 -6.52 0.41
N SER A 6 -0.50 -6.76 -0.80
CA SER A 6 -0.35 -8.07 -1.40
C SER A 6 1.12 -8.47 -1.45
N TYR A 7 1.39 -9.73 -1.11
CA TYR A 7 2.70 -10.35 -1.16
C TYR A 7 2.64 -11.60 -2.03
N PRO A 8 2.85 -11.49 -3.35
CA PRO A 8 2.61 -12.60 -4.26
C PRO A 8 3.72 -13.64 -4.25
N ALA A 9 4.89 -13.36 -3.68
CA ALA A 9 5.87 -14.42 -3.40
C ALA A 9 5.28 -15.52 -2.47
N ASN A 10 4.33 -15.17 -1.60
CA ASN A 10 3.55 -16.12 -0.80
C ASN A 10 2.06 -16.19 -1.19
N GLY A 11 1.65 -15.52 -2.28
CA GLY A 11 0.24 -15.38 -2.68
C GLY A 11 -0.70 -14.79 -1.61
N SER A 12 -0.16 -14.11 -0.59
CA SER A 12 -0.94 -13.65 0.56
C SER A 12 -1.35 -12.20 0.39
N GLN A 13 -2.52 -11.83 0.88
CA GLN A 13 -2.96 -10.43 0.94
C GLN A 13 -3.43 -10.10 2.36
N LYS A 14 -3.01 -8.94 2.86
CA LYS A 14 -3.41 -8.39 4.15
C LYS A 14 -4.05 -7.05 3.90
N ILE A 15 -5.22 -6.85 4.47
CA ILE A 15 -5.85 -5.55 4.44
C ILE A 15 -5.70 -4.91 5.81
N ILE A 16 -5.14 -3.70 5.83
CA ILE A 16 -4.95 -2.93 7.06
C ILE A 16 -5.83 -1.68 7.04
N GLU A 17 -6.34 -1.30 8.20
CA GLU A 17 -7.06 -0.05 8.38
C GLU A 17 -6.11 0.94 9.05
N VAL A 18 -5.81 2.02 8.34
CA VAL A 18 -4.93 3.10 8.79
C VAL A 18 -5.76 4.36 8.87
N ASP A 19 -6.01 4.82 10.09
CA ASP A 19 -6.75 6.07 10.33
C ASP A 19 -5.83 7.30 10.20
N ASP A 20 -4.55 7.13 10.51
CA ASP A 20 -3.57 8.22 10.57
C ASP A 20 -3.16 8.70 9.17
N GLU A 21 -3.60 9.91 8.81
CA GLU A 21 -3.28 10.53 7.52
C GLU A 21 -1.77 10.71 7.31
N ARG A 22 -0.99 10.95 8.36
CA ARG A 22 0.46 11.19 8.22
C ARG A 22 1.16 9.96 7.68
N LYS A 23 0.70 8.77 8.08
CA LYS A 23 1.19 7.50 7.57
C LYS A 23 0.83 7.30 6.11
N LEU A 24 -0.32 7.82 5.68
CA LEU A 24 -0.86 7.70 4.31
C LEU A 24 -0.28 8.71 3.32
N ARG A 25 0.21 9.87 3.78
CA ARG A 25 0.82 10.89 2.90
C ARG A 25 1.86 10.35 1.89
N PRO A 26 2.90 9.59 2.30
CA PRO A 26 3.90 9.10 1.35
C PRO A 26 3.31 8.14 0.31
N PHE A 27 2.20 7.50 0.64
CA PHE A 27 1.49 6.54 -0.21
C PHE A 27 0.54 7.20 -1.20
N MET A 28 -0.05 8.35 -0.83
CA MET A 28 -0.99 9.10 -1.66
C MET A 28 -0.31 10.13 -2.57
N GLU A 29 0.86 10.64 -2.19
CA GLU A 29 1.60 11.64 -2.99
C GLU A 29 2.28 11.02 -4.22
N LYS A 30 2.55 9.71 -4.20
CA LYS A 30 3.26 9.00 -5.26
C LYS A 30 2.31 8.38 -6.29
N ARG A 31 2.77 8.29 -7.54
CA ARG A 31 2.03 7.66 -8.65
C ARG A 31 2.13 6.13 -8.62
N MET A 32 1.20 5.45 -9.31
CA MET A 32 1.31 4.01 -9.60
C MET A 32 2.65 3.68 -10.25
N GLY A 33 3.22 2.53 -9.87
CA GLY A 33 4.54 2.07 -10.26
C GLY A 33 5.67 2.54 -9.36
N THR A 34 5.43 3.50 -8.45
CA THR A 34 6.44 4.02 -7.53
C THR A 34 6.63 3.11 -6.33
N GLU A 35 7.89 2.97 -5.90
CA GLU A 35 8.29 2.28 -4.68
C GLU A 35 8.36 3.26 -3.50
N VAL A 36 7.84 2.84 -2.36
CA VAL A 36 7.69 3.63 -1.14
C VAL A 36 8.03 2.77 0.06
N ALA A 37 8.70 3.35 1.05
CA ALA A 37 9.06 2.63 2.27
C ALA A 37 7.82 2.34 3.13
N GLY A 38 7.67 1.10 3.59
CA GLY A 38 6.61 0.64 4.49
C GLY A 38 6.75 1.15 5.93
N ASP A 39 7.89 1.74 6.28
CA ASP A 39 8.24 2.23 7.62
C ASP A 39 7.16 3.16 8.22
N SER A 40 6.50 3.94 7.38
CA SER A 40 5.43 4.85 7.80
C SER A 40 4.15 4.16 8.28
N LEU A 41 3.86 2.92 7.86
CA LEU A 41 2.65 2.21 8.27
C LEU A 41 2.76 1.68 9.71
N GLY A 42 3.95 1.23 10.10
CA GLY A 42 4.27 0.76 11.45
C GLY A 42 5.45 -0.22 11.46
N ASP A 43 5.84 -0.66 12.66
CA ASP A 43 7.00 -1.57 12.85
C ASP A 43 6.87 -2.91 12.09
N GLU A 44 5.65 -3.41 11.87
CA GLU A 44 5.41 -4.62 11.07
C GLU A 44 5.86 -4.48 9.60
N PHE A 45 5.85 -3.25 9.08
CA PHE A 45 6.19 -2.93 7.69
C PHE A 45 7.55 -2.20 7.59
N LYS A 46 8.26 -2.11 8.71
CA LYS A 46 9.58 -1.50 8.79
C LYS A 46 10.57 -2.27 7.91
N GLY A 47 11.33 -1.54 7.09
CA GLY A 47 12.28 -2.12 6.14
C GLY A 47 11.64 -2.80 4.92
N TYR A 48 10.32 -2.93 4.84
CA TYR A 48 9.67 -3.38 3.60
C TYR A 48 9.61 -2.26 2.58
N ILE A 49 9.84 -2.60 1.31
CA ILE A 49 9.59 -1.70 0.19
C ILE A 49 8.22 -2.08 -0.40
N LEU A 50 7.32 -1.11 -0.42
CA LEU A 50 5.98 -1.25 -0.97
C LEU A 50 5.91 -0.59 -2.34
N LYS A 51 5.44 -1.31 -3.36
CA LYS A 51 5.21 -0.73 -4.69
C LYS A 51 3.73 -0.45 -4.89
N ILE A 52 3.37 0.77 -5.29
CA ILE A 52 1.99 1.13 -5.65
C ILE A 52 1.67 0.45 -6.99
N THR A 53 0.72 -0.48 -7.04
CA THR A 53 0.42 -1.22 -8.29
C THR A 53 -0.94 -0.88 -8.91
N GLY A 54 -1.88 -0.33 -8.16
CA GLY A 54 -3.23 -0.02 -8.68
C GLY A 54 -4.20 0.29 -7.56
N GLY A 55 -5.42 0.81 -7.78
CA GLY A 55 -6.38 0.88 -6.67
C GLY A 55 -7.86 1.01 -7.00
N ASN A 56 -8.70 0.35 -6.19
CA ASN A 56 -10.14 0.22 -6.42
C ASN A 56 -10.95 1.24 -5.60
N ASP A 57 -11.97 1.87 -6.17
CA ASP A 57 -12.91 2.69 -5.40
C ASP A 57 -14.12 1.84 -4.95
N LYS A 58 -14.77 2.24 -3.85
CA LYS A 58 -15.93 1.53 -3.29
C LYS A 58 -17.19 1.67 -4.16
N GLN A 59 -17.16 2.47 -5.23
CA GLN A 59 -18.26 2.65 -6.17
C GLN A 59 -17.69 2.81 -7.59
N GLY A 60 -18.17 1.99 -8.53
CA GLY A 60 -17.55 1.85 -9.84
C GLY A 60 -17.49 3.13 -10.66
N THR A 61 -16.32 3.78 -10.69
CA THR A 61 -15.87 4.59 -11.84
C THR A 61 -14.37 4.80 -11.80
N THR A 62 -13.79 4.78 -12.99
CA THR A 62 -12.40 5.10 -13.33
C THR A 62 -11.85 6.30 -12.52
N GLY A 63 -11.00 6.04 -11.52
CA GLY A 63 -10.19 7.06 -10.87
C GLY A 63 -10.03 6.91 -9.36
N LEU A 64 -9.07 6.05 -8.94
CA LEU A 64 -8.37 6.06 -7.65
C LEU A 64 -9.20 6.01 -6.35
N LEU A 65 -9.22 4.88 -5.61
CA LEU A 65 -9.24 4.97 -4.12
C LEU A 65 -8.78 3.78 -3.26
N PHE A 66 -8.14 2.71 -3.75
CA PHE A 66 -7.47 1.76 -2.82
C PHE A 66 -6.15 1.26 -3.36
N PRO A 67 -5.05 1.99 -3.15
CA PRO A 67 -3.77 1.54 -3.65
C PRO A 67 -3.44 0.15 -3.06
N CYS A 68 -3.34 -0.83 -3.96
CA CYS A 68 -2.73 -2.11 -3.77
C CYS A 68 -1.22 -1.89 -3.72
N TYR A 69 -0.62 -2.34 -2.63
CA TYR A 69 0.81 -2.29 -2.42
C TYR A 69 1.39 -3.68 -2.54
N PHE A 70 2.45 -3.80 -3.30
CA PHE A 70 3.23 -5.01 -3.37
C PHE A 70 4.36 -4.92 -2.36
N GLY A 71 4.37 -5.78 -1.34
CA GLY A 71 5.52 -5.91 -0.45
C GLY A 71 6.66 -6.63 -1.17
N PHE A 72 7.81 -6.00 -1.31
CA PHE A 72 9.05 -6.73 -1.52
C PHE A 72 9.65 -6.94 -0.14
N GLY A 73 9.80 -8.21 0.27
CA GLY A 73 10.50 -8.55 1.52
C GLY A 73 11.92 -8.01 1.49
N LEU A 74 12.47 -7.71 2.67
CA LEU A 74 13.90 -7.41 2.79
C LEU A 74 14.68 -8.59 2.19
N ASP A 75 15.41 -8.33 1.11
CA ASP A 75 16.70 -8.97 0.93
C ASP A 75 17.70 -8.27 1.86
#